data_AF-A0A453HQZ5-F1
#
_entry.id   AF-A0A453HQZ5-F1
#
_cell.length_a   1.000
_cell.length_b   1.000
_cell.length_c   1.000
_cell.angle_alpha   90.00
_cell.angle_beta   90.00
_cell.angle_gamma   90.00
#
_symmetry.space_group_name_H-M   'P 1'
#
loop_
_entity.id
_entity.type
_entity.pdbx_description
1 polymer ?
#
loop_
_entity_poly.entity_id
_entity_poly.type
_entity_poly.pdbx_seq_one_letter_code
_entity_poly.pdbx_strand_id
1 'polypeptide(L)'
;MGHPEPFPVKYVAIGNEDCGKKYYLGNYLKFYNAIRESYPDIQMISNCDGSSKPLDHPADLYDFHVYTDSKTLFNMKGTFDKTSRTGPKAFVSEYAVWRTDAGRGSLLGSLAEAAFLTGLEKNSDIVQMASYAPLFVNDNDQTWNPDAIVFNSWQQYGTPSYWMQKFFRESSGAMIHPITISSSYSGSLAASAITWQDSGNSFLKVKIVNFGSDTVSLTISVSGLQASINALGSNATVLTSSNVKDENSFSN
;
A
#
# COMPACT_ATOMS: atom_id res chain seq x y z
N MET A 1 19.47 -0.78 29.71
CA MET A 1 18.00 -0.68 29.82
C MET A 1 17.31 -2.06 29.77
N GLY A 2 17.89 -3.13 30.33
CA GLY A 2 17.20 -4.43 30.49
C GLY A 2 17.15 -5.39 29.28
N HIS A 3 17.64 -5.00 28.11
CA HIS A 3 17.67 -5.85 26.91
C HIS A 3 19.10 -5.94 26.35
N PRO A 4 19.91 -6.95 26.75
CA PRO A 4 21.30 -7.07 26.31
C PRO A 4 21.45 -7.54 24.86
N GLU A 5 20.49 -8.31 24.35
CA GLU A 5 20.48 -8.77 22.95
C GLU A 5 20.14 -7.63 21.98
N PRO A 6 20.66 -7.63 20.75
CA PRO A 6 20.31 -6.63 19.75
C PRO A 6 18.88 -6.84 19.21
N PHE A 7 18.19 -5.74 18.89
CA PHE A 7 16.97 -5.82 18.09
C PHE A 7 17.31 -6.08 16.62
N PRO A 8 16.50 -6.87 15.89
CA PRO A 8 16.73 -7.13 14.48
C PRO A 8 16.33 -5.90 13.64
N VAL A 9 17.27 -4.99 13.40
CA VAL A 9 17.09 -3.86 12.49
C VAL A 9 17.51 -4.27 11.09
N LYS A 10 16.56 -4.31 10.16
CA LYS A 10 16.80 -4.69 8.76
C LYS A 10 16.93 -3.50 7.82
N TYR A 11 16.35 -2.36 8.20
CA TYR A 11 16.19 -1.19 7.35
C TYR A 11 16.53 0.08 8.12
N VAL A 12 17.19 1.03 7.45
CA VAL A 12 17.39 2.39 7.94
C VAL A 12 17.06 3.37 6.82
N ALA A 13 16.08 4.24 7.05
CA ALA A 13 15.87 5.43 6.23
C ALA A 13 16.78 6.55 6.70
N ILE A 14 17.46 7.21 5.77
CA ILE A 14 18.40 8.30 6.08
C ILE A 14 17.71 9.62 5.75
N GLY A 15 16.98 10.18 6.72
CA GLY A 15 16.19 11.41 6.59
C GLY A 15 14.68 11.16 6.52
N ASN A 16 13.92 12.23 6.26
CA ASN A 16 12.48 12.15 5.94
C ASN A 16 12.06 13.31 5.03
N GLU A 17 11.51 13.01 3.85
CA GLU A 17 11.10 14.03 2.86
C GLU A 17 12.19 15.07 2.51
N ASP A 18 13.45 14.65 2.60
CA ASP A 18 14.60 15.56 2.54
C ASP A 18 15.20 15.68 1.13
N CYS A 19 14.76 14.90 0.14
CA CYS A 19 15.41 14.85 -1.18
C CYS A 19 15.62 16.23 -1.83
N GLY A 20 14.63 17.12 -1.71
CA GLY A 20 14.70 18.48 -2.26
C GLY A 20 15.54 19.47 -1.43
N LYS A 21 16.08 19.05 -0.28
CA LYS A 21 16.83 19.93 0.62
C LYS A 21 18.28 20.06 0.15
N LYS A 22 18.80 21.29 0.21
CA LYS A 22 20.14 21.68 -0.27
C LYS A 22 21.28 20.75 0.16
N TYR A 23 21.23 20.22 1.39
CA TYR A 23 22.33 19.44 1.97
C TYR A 23 22.04 17.94 2.07
N TYR A 24 20.87 17.48 1.61
CA TYR A 24 20.46 16.09 1.78
C TYR A 24 21.45 15.13 1.16
N LEU A 25 21.76 15.25 -0.14
CA LEU A 25 22.65 14.31 -0.83
C LEU A 25 24.04 14.22 -0.18
N GLY A 26 24.63 15.37 0.18
CA GLY A 26 25.94 15.41 0.84
C GLY A 26 25.93 14.79 2.24
N ASN A 27 24.84 14.93 2.99
CA ASN A 27 24.68 14.29 4.30
C ASN A 27 24.37 12.81 4.16
N TYR A 28 23.45 12.45 3.25
CA TYR A 28 23.06 11.08 2.95
C TYR A 28 24.29 10.22 2.68
N LEU A 29 25.20 10.66 1.81
CA LEU A 29 26.41 9.89 1.48
C LEU A 29 27.33 9.66 2.69
N LYS A 30 27.41 10.62 3.62
CA LYS A 30 28.19 10.45 4.86
C LYS A 30 27.57 9.39 5.77
N PHE A 31 26.25 9.46 5.98
CA PHE A 31 25.53 8.48 6.78
C PHE A 31 25.53 7.10 6.13
N TYR A 32 25.26 7.03 4.83
CA TYR A 32 25.30 5.80 4.04
C TYR A 32 26.63 5.07 4.21
N ASN A 33 27.75 5.78 4.01
CA ASN A 33 29.08 5.17 4.09
C ASN A 33 29.37 4.67 5.51
N ALA A 34 29.11 5.48 6.53
CA ALA A 34 29.38 5.10 7.92
C ALA A 34 28.51 3.92 8.39
N ILE A 35 27.23 3.90 8.02
CA ILE A 35 26.30 2.81 8.35
C ILE A 35 26.70 1.54 7.59
N ARG A 36 26.98 1.63 6.29
CA ARG A 36 27.35 0.46 5.47
C ARG A 36 28.64 -0.19 5.94
N GLU A 37 29.62 0.61 6.36
CA GLU A 37 30.90 0.11 6.90
C GLU A 37 30.70 -0.68 8.19
N SER A 38 29.78 -0.24 9.05
CA SER A 38 29.53 -0.86 10.36
C SER A 38 28.50 -2.00 10.31
N TYR A 39 27.51 -1.88 9.42
CA TYR A 39 26.33 -2.75 9.34
C TYR A 39 26.01 -3.07 7.87
N PRO A 40 26.83 -3.90 7.21
CA PRO A 40 26.67 -4.20 5.79
C PRO A 40 25.38 -4.94 5.45
N ASP A 41 24.72 -5.56 6.42
CA ASP A 41 23.47 -6.31 6.31
C ASP A 41 22.20 -5.45 6.40
N ILE A 42 22.30 -4.23 6.94
CA ILE A 42 21.18 -3.27 6.96
C ILE A 42 20.94 -2.73 5.55
N GLN A 43 19.67 -2.68 5.14
CA GLN A 43 19.26 -2.07 3.88
C GLN A 43 18.98 -0.57 4.08
N MET A 44 19.59 0.28 3.26
CA MET A 44 19.43 1.72 3.35
C MET A 44 18.38 2.24 2.39
N ILE A 45 17.50 3.09 2.92
CA ILE A 45 16.40 3.74 2.20
C ILE A 45 16.74 5.20 1.96
N SER A 46 16.74 5.63 0.71
CA SER A 46 16.84 7.05 0.34
C SER A 46 15.46 7.70 0.30
N ASN A 47 15.31 8.94 0.77
CA ASN A 47 14.06 9.72 0.61
C ASN A 47 13.88 10.33 -0.79
N CYS A 48 14.77 10.05 -1.75
CA CYS A 48 14.58 10.48 -3.13
C CYS A 48 13.77 9.45 -3.91
N ASP A 49 12.70 9.88 -4.57
CA ASP A 49 11.88 9.00 -5.41
C ASP A 49 12.65 8.53 -6.66
N GLY A 50 12.82 7.21 -6.78
CA GLY A 50 13.45 6.53 -7.91
C GLY A 50 12.48 5.94 -8.94
N SER A 51 11.16 6.16 -8.81
CA SER A 51 10.12 5.50 -9.60
C SER A 51 10.12 5.89 -11.08
N SER A 52 10.45 7.15 -11.38
CA SER A 52 10.43 7.71 -12.73
C SER A 52 11.82 7.97 -13.30
N LYS A 53 12.82 8.14 -12.44
CA LYS A 53 14.21 8.40 -12.81
C LYS A 53 15.14 7.62 -11.89
N PRO A 54 16.22 7.02 -12.40
CA PRO A 54 17.21 6.38 -11.55
C PRO A 54 17.81 7.35 -10.53
N LEU A 55 18.09 6.86 -9.33
CA LEU A 55 18.86 7.62 -8.35
C LEU A 55 20.29 7.86 -8.84
N ASP A 56 20.87 9.00 -8.46
CA ASP A 56 22.25 9.39 -8.75
C ASP A 56 23.23 9.02 -7.62
N HIS A 57 22.75 8.28 -6.61
CA HIS A 57 23.49 7.84 -5.43
C HIS A 57 23.09 6.41 -5.04
N PRO A 58 23.95 5.69 -4.29
CA PRO A 58 23.65 4.32 -3.91
C PRO A 58 22.54 4.25 -2.87
N ALA A 59 21.64 3.28 -3.00
CA ALA A 59 20.61 2.93 -2.03
C ALA A 59 20.18 1.47 -2.26
N ASP A 60 19.61 0.80 -1.26
CA ASP A 60 18.99 -0.52 -1.46
C ASP A 60 17.49 -0.36 -1.79
N LEU A 61 16.86 0.63 -1.17
CA LEU A 61 15.50 1.05 -1.45
C LEU A 61 15.41 2.56 -1.59
N TYR A 62 14.31 3.02 -2.18
CA TYR A 62 13.95 4.42 -2.22
C TYR A 62 12.53 4.62 -1.70
N ASP A 63 12.30 5.79 -1.17
CA ASP A 63 11.04 6.19 -0.59
C ASP A 63 10.09 6.77 -1.64
N PHE A 64 8.81 6.46 -1.52
CA PHE A 64 7.75 6.98 -2.36
C PHE A 64 6.57 7.43 -1.48
N HIS A 65 6.30 8.73 -1.48
CA HIS A 65 5.23 9.35 -0.73
C HIS A 65 4.13 9.84 -1.67
N VAL A 66 2.86 9.59 -1.35
CA VAL A 66 1.74 10.17 -2.10
C VAL A 66 0.54 10.50 -1.21
N TYR A 67 0.22 11.79 -1.14
CA TYR A 67 -1.04 12.30 -0.59
C TYR A 67 -1.79 13.09 -1.66
N THR A 68 -2.91 12.57 -2.13
CA THR A 68 -3.66 13.18 -3.25
C THR A 68 -5.16 12.91 -3.15
N ASP A 69 -5.97 13.50 -4.03
CA ASP A 69 -7.40 13.20 -4.13
C ASP A 69 -7.67 11.76 -4.63
N SER A 70 -8.90 11.28 -4.42
CA SER A 70 -9.28 9.89 -4.70
C SER A 70 -9.15 9.52 -6.18
N LYS A 71 -9.50 10.43 -7.08
CA LYS A 71 -9.44 10.17 -8.53
C LYS A 71 -8.00 10.06 -9.00
N THR A 72 -7.12 10.93 -8.52
CA THR A 72 -5.70 10.87 -8.84
C THR A 72 -5.09 9.58 -8.32
N LEU A 73 -5.31 9.22 -7.05
CA LEU A 73 -4.72 8.01 -6.47
C LEU A 73 -5.23 6.73 -7.16
N PHE A 74 -6.52 6.67 -7.49
CA PHE A 74 -7.08 5.57 -8.27
C PHE A 74 -6.36 5.39 -9.63
N ASN A 75 -6.05 6.50 -10.33
CA ASN A 75 -5.34 6.46 -11.60
C ASN A 75 -3.85 6.11 -11.45
N MET A 76 -3.28 6.28 -10.25
CA MET A 76 -1.91 5.87 -9.92
C MET A 76 -1.74 4.37 -9.74
N LYS A 77 -2.78 3.55 -9.91
CA LYS A 77 -2.67 2.07 -9.97
C LYS A 77 -1.68 1.54 -11.02
N GLY A 78 -1.26 2.38 -11.98
CA GLY A 78 -0.23 2.07 -12.98
C GLY A 78 1.13 2.73 -12.75
N THR A 79 1.38 3.40 -11.62
CA THR A 79 2.59 4.21 -11.38
C THR A 79 3.88 3.43 -11.63
N PHE A 80 3.95 2.20 -11.13
CA PHE A 80 5.17 1.37 -11.20
C PHE A 80 5.27 0.50 -12.46
N ASP A 81 4.24 0.48 -13.31
CA ASP A 81 4.20 -0.42 -14.49
C ASP A 81 5.42 -0.22 -15.41
N LYS A 82 5.93 1.01 -15.52
CA LYS A 82 7.06 1.39 -16.38
C LYS A 82 8.35 1.69 -15.61
N THR A 83 8.36 1.53 -14.29
CA THR A 83 9.56 1.76 -13.47
C THR A 83 10.65 0.75 -13.84
N SER A 84 11.92 1.16 -13.72
CA SER A 84 13.05 0.26 -14.00
C SER A 84 13.02 -0.96 -13.09
N ARG A 85 13.31 -2.14 -13.65
CA ARG A 85 13.50 -3.40 -12.90
C ARG A 85 14.97 -3.59 -12.48
N THR A 86 15.78 -2.57 -12.71
CA THR A 86 17.19 -2.50 -12.27
C THR A 86 17.36 -1.33 -11.32
N GLY A 87 18.16 -1.55 -10.26
CA GLY A 87 18.41 -0.55 -9.23
C GLY A 87 17.65 -0.81 -7.92
N PRO A 88 17.58 0.20 -7.05
CA PRO A 88 16.92 0.11 -5.75
C PRO A 88 15.42 -0.14 -5.89
N LYS A 89 14.82 -0.87 -4.94
CA LYS A 89 13.37 -1.14 -4.93
C LYS A 89 12.59 -0.01 -4.25
N ALA A 90 11.31 0.12 -4.58
CA ALA A 90 10.43 1.07 -3.93
C ALA A 90 10.02 0.59 -2.54
N PHE A 91 10.04 1.50 -1.58
CA PHE A 91 9.22 1.49 -0.38
C PHE A 91 8.19 2.59 -0.52
N VAL A 92 6.92 2.23 -0.69
CA VAL A 92 5.80 3.18 -0.65
C VAL A 92 5.49 3.47 0.82
N SER A 93 6.32 4.28 1.47
CA SER A 93 6.28 4.42 2.94
C SER A 93 5.11 5.23 3.45
N GLU A 94 4.56 6.11 2.61
CA GLU A 94 3.42 6.95 2.95
C GLU A 94 2.47 7.05 1.75
N TYR A 95 1.25 6.59 1.93
CA TYR A 95 0.17 6.89 0.99
C TYR A 95 -1.17 7.02 1.69
N ALA A 96 -1.96 7.98 1.24
CA ALA A 96 -3.38 8.10 1.57
C ALA A 96 -4.11 9.02 0.59
N VAL A 97 -5.42 8.82 0.44
CA VAL A 97 -6.27 9.93 0.00
C VAL A 97 -6.35 10.92 1.16
N TRP A 98 -6.26 12.22 0.90
CA TRP A 98 -6.28 13.26 1.94
C TRP A 98 -7.28 14.38 1.68
N ARG A 99 -7.51 15.22 2.70
CA ARG A 99 -8.39 16.41 2.65
C ARG A 99 -9.84 16.06 2.29
N THR A 100 -10.44 16.81 1.37
CA THR A 100 -11.87 16.79 1.05
C THR A 100 -12.38 15.41 0.65
N ASP A 101 -11.56 14.61 -0.03
CA ASP A 101 -11.98 13.28 -0.44
C ASP A 101 -11.94 12.26 0.67
N ALA A 102 -10.98 12.41 1.56
CA ALA A 102 -10.82 11.54 2.70
C ALA A 102 -11.81 11.81 3.82
N GLY A 103 -12.17 13.09 4.05
CA GLY A 103 -12.87 13.48 5.28
C GLY A 103 -12.14 12.94 6.51
N ARG A 104 -12.81 12.17 7.36
CA ARG A 104 -12.19 11.48 8.53
C ARG A 104 -11.86 10.01 8.26
N GLY A 105 -11.83 9.61 6.98
CA GLY A 105 -11.64 8.24 6.52
C GLY A 105 -12.88 7.76 5.79
N SER A 106 -13.05 8.19 4.55
CA SER A 106 -14.22 7.87 3.72
C SER A 106 -14.07 6.55 2.96
N LEU A 107 -15.20 5.94 2.61
CA LEU A 107 -15.22 4.81 1.68
C LEU A 107 -14.54 5.15 0.35
N LEU A 108 -14.75 6.35 -0.19
CA LEU A 108 -14.15 6.82 -1.44
C LEU A 108 -12.62 6.79 -1.38
N GLY A 109 -12.04 7.25 -0.27
CA GLY A 109 -10.60 7.17 -0.03
C GLY A 109 -10.11 5.72 -0.08
N SER A 110 -10.78 4.85 0.66
CA SER A 110 -10.42 3.43 0.73
C SER A 110 -10.51 2.71 -0.62
N LEU A 111 -11.46 3.05 -1.49
CA LEU A 111 -11.58 2.47 -2.83
C LEU A 111 -10.41 2.88 -3.74
N ALA A 112 -10.02 4.16 -3.72
CA ALA A 112 -8.88 4.65 -4.48
C ALA A 112 -7.56 4.02 -4.01
N GLU A 113 -7.38 3.92 -2.69
CA GLU A 113 -6.23 3.29 -2.05
C GLU A 113 -6.15 1.80 -2.38
N ALA A 114 -7.28 1.08 -2.37
CA ALA A 114 -7.34 -0.32 -2.79
C ALA A 114 -6.89 -0.48 -4.24
N ALA A 115 -7.35 0.40 -5.15
CA ALA A 115 -6.93 0.35 -6.55
C ALA A 115 -5.42 0.58 -6.68
N PHE A 116 -4.87 1.56 -5.96
CA PHE A 116 -3.43 1.80 -5.92
C PHE A 116 -2.66 0.56 -5.43
N LEU A 117 -3.11 -0.08 -4.35
CA LEU A 117 -2.50 -1.31 -3.81
C LEU A 117 -2.54 -2.48 -4.80
N THR A 118 -3.59 -2.65 -5.60
CA THR A 118 -3.58 -3.69 -6.67
C THR A 118 -2.44 -3.46 -7.66
N GLY A 119 -2.11 -2.19 -7.95
CA GLY A 119 -0.96 -1.79 -8.76
C GLY A 119 0.38 -2.12 -8.11
N LEU A 120 0.48 -1.96 -6.78
CA LEU A 120 1.68 -2.34 -6.04
C LEU A 120 1.89 -3.85 -6.05
N GLU A 121 0.84 -4.65 -5.84
CA GLU A 121 0.92 -6.12 -5.93
C GLU A 121 1.40 -6.59 -7.30
N LYS A 122 0.85 -5.98 -8.37
CA LYS A 122 1.26 -6.26 -9.76
C LYS A 122 2.73 -5.98 -10.01
N ASN A 123 3.31 -5.00 -9.31
CA ASN A 123 4.70 -4.58 -9.44
C ASN A 123 5.54 -4.98 -8.20
N SER A 124 5.17 -6.06 -7.51
CA SER A 124 5.85 -6.54 -6.30
C SER A 124 7.28 -7.06 -6.55
N ASP A 125 7.68 -7.22 -7.82
CA ASP A 125 9.07 -7.45 -8.21
C ASP A 125 9.97 -6.27 -7.83
N ILE A 126 9.46 -5.04 -7.93
CA ILE A 126 10.18 -3.79 -7.68
C ILE A 126 9.63 -2.96 -6.53
N VAL A 127 8.41 -3.20 -6.06
CA VAL A 127 7.83 -2.60 -4.85
C VAL A 127 7.97 -3.59 -3.70
N GLN A 128 8.85 -3.27 -2.75
CA GLN A 128 9.21 -4.18 -1.66
C GLN A 128 8.29 -4.04 -0.43
N MET A 129 7.86 -2.82 -0.14
CA MET A 129 7.09 -2.48 1.06
C MET A 129 6.08 -1.37 0.75
N ALA A 130 4.97 -1.35 1.49
CA ALA A 130 3.98 -0.29 1.43
C ALA A 130 3.43 -0.01 2.84
N SER A 131 3.12 1.25 3.15
CA SER A 131 2.60 1.66 4.45
C SER A 131 1.61 2.81 4.30
N TYR A 132 0.40 2.60 4.80
CA TYR A 132 -0.59 3.65 4.92
C TYR A 132 -0.16 4.64 5.99
N ALA A 133 -0.35 5.93 5.74
CA ALA A 133 -0.01 6.96 6.70
C ALA A 133 -1.07 8.07 6.78
N PRO A 134 -1.34 8.59 8.00
CA PRO A 134 -0.85 8.13 9.29
C PRO A 134 -1.73 7.00 9.89
N LEU A 135 -1.18 6.28 10.87
CA LEU A 135 -1.80 5.06 11.41
C LEU A 135 -2.82 5.34 12.53
N PHE A 136 -2.54 6.32 13.39
CA PHE A 136 -3.31 6.56 14.61
C PHE A 136 -3.54 8.05 14.84
N VAL A 137 -4.78 8.41 15.19
CA VAL A 137 -5.13 9.75 15.66
C VAL A 137 -6.00 9.71 16.91
N ASN A 138 -5.73 10.62 17.84
CA ASN A 138 -6.62 10.87 18.97
C ASN A 138 -7.77 11.77 18.48
N ASP A 139 -9.01 11.34 18.69
CA ASP A 139 -10.20 12.08 18.26
C ASP A 139 -10.24 13.52 18.81
N ASN A 140 -9.62 13.77 19.96
CA ASN A 140 -9.58 15.09 20.60
C ASN A 140 -8.45 16.01 20.09
N ASP A 141 -7.54 15.52 19.23
CA ASP A 141 -6.39 16.28 18.71
C ASP A 141 -6.06 15.89 17.27
N GLN A 142 -6.99 16.18 16.35
CA GLN A 142 -6.86 15.86 14.94
C GLN A 142 -6.18 16.98 14.15
N THR A 143 -4.85 16.92 14.02
CA THR A 143 -4.07 17.88 13.22
C THR A 143 -3.86 17.46 11.77
N TRP A 144 -4.05 16.18 11.47
CA TRP A 144 -4.00 15.58 10.13
C TRP A 144 -5.21 14.68 9.92
N ASN A 145 -5.68 14.55 8.68
CA ASN A 145 -6.78 13.67 8.32
C ASN A 145 -6.61 13.17 6.87
N PRO A 146 -6.91 11.89 6.59
CA PRO A 146 -7.45 10.87 7.50
C PRO A 146 -6.34 10.10 8.22
N ASP A 147 -6.74 9.24 9.17
CA ASP A 147 -5.90 8.23 9.80
C ASP A 147 -6.58 6.85 9.73
N ALA A 148 -5.81 5.77 9.79
CA ALA A 148 -6.39 4.43 9.72
C ALA A 148 -7.21 4.08 10.98
N ILE A 149 -6.71 4.44 12.16
CA ILE A 149 -7.32 4.10 13.45
C ILE A 149 -7.53 5.37 14.27
N VAL A 150 -8.79 5.63 14.62
CA VAL A 150 -9.17 6.75 15.47
C VAL A 150 -9.44 6.22 16.87
N PHE A 151 -8.91 6.89 17.88
CA PHE A 151 -9.07 6.47 19.28
C PHE A 151 -9.33 7.66 20.22
N ASN A 152 -9.87 7.37 21.40
CA ASN A 152 -9.87 8.27 22.54
C ASN A 152 -9.42 7.51 23.80
N SER A 153 -9.64 8.05 25.00
CA SER A 153 -9.17 7.44 26.25
C SER A 153 -9.72 6.04 26.58
N TRP A 154 -10.79 5.57 25.93
CA TRP A 154 -11.45 4.30 26.28
C TRP A 154 -12.02 3.49 25.11
N GLN A 155 -12.03 4.03 23.90
CA GLN A 155 -12.53 3.35 22.70
C GLN A 155 -11.75 3.73 21.44
N GLN A 156 -11.92 2.93 20.40
CA GLN A 156 -11.23 3.03 19.12
C GLN A 156 -12.08 2.44 17.98
N TYR A 157 -11.93 2.98 16.78
CA TYR A 157 -12.50 2.41 15.56
C TYR A 157 -11.49 2.46 14.42
N GLY A 158 -11.61 1.52 13.49
CA GLY A 158 -10.88 1.55 12.23
C GLY A 158 -11.71 2.23 11.15
N THR A 159 -11.11 3.11 10.36
CA THR A 159 -11.74 3.72 9.19
C THR A 159 -11.95 2.69 8.07
N PRO A 160 -12.79 2.97 7.05
CA PRO A 160 -12.81 2.23 5.79
C PRO A 160 -11.42 1.86 5.25
N SER A 161 -10.45 2.79 5.30
CA SER A 161 -9.06 2.53 4.91
C SER A 161 -8.42 1.44 5.76
N TYR A 162 -8.59 1.44 7.09
CA TYR A 162 -8.09 0.35 7.95
C TYR A 162 -8.68 -1.02 7.57
N TRP A 163 -9.99 -1.10 7.33
CA TRP A 163 -10.62 -2.36 6.95
C TRP A 163 -10.17 -2.83 5.56
N MET A 164 -10.00 -1.89 4.63
CA MET A 164 -9.44 -2.16 3.32
C MET A 164 -8.01 -2.73 3.41
N GLN A 165 -7.14 -2.20 4.27
CA GLN A 165 -5.80 -2.76 4.50
C GLN A 165 -5.86 -4.24 4.89
N LYS A 166 -6.89 -4.67 5.64
CA LYS A 166 -7.05 -6.09 6.02
C LYS A 166 -7.20 -7.01 4.82
N PHE A 167 -7.72 -6.53 3.68
CA PHE A 167 -7.83 -7.34 2.46
C PHE A 167 -6.48 -7.61 1.80
N PHE A 168 -5.44 -6.85 2.13
CA PHE A 168 -4.08 -6.95 1.58
C PHE A 168 -3.06 -7.56 2.53
N ARG A 169 -3.46 -8.05 3.72
CA ARG A 169 -2.54 -8.64 4.70
C ARG A 169 -1.76 -9.84 4.16
N GLU A 170 -2.41 -10.65 3.33
CA GLU A 170 -1.85 -11.88 2.79
C GLU A 170 -1.02 -11.64 1.51
N SER A 171 -0.80 -10.39 1.11
CA SER A 171 0.04 -10.05 -0.05
C SER A 171 1.52 -10.31 0.21
N SER A 172 1.98 -10.14 1.45
CA SER A 172 3.37 -10.41 1.82
C SER A 172 3.70 -11.89 1.72
N GLY A 173 4.66 -12.25 0.85
CA GLY A 173 5.05 -13.64 0.61
C GLY A 173 4.13 -14.41 -0.34
N ALA A 174 3.12 -13.75 -0.92
CA ALA A 174 2.26 -14.36 -1.93
C ALA A 174 2.88 -14.32 -3.33
N MET A 175 2.35 -15.16 -4.20
CA MET A 175 2.65 -15.17 -5.63
C MET A 175 1.58 -14.38 -6.39
N ILE A 176 1.98 -13.36 -7.14
CA ILE A 176 1.10 -12.59 -8.01
C ILE A 176 0.79 -13.35 -9.31
N HIS A 177 -0.45 -13.28 -9.77
CA HIS A 177 -0.90 -13.84 -11.04
C HIS A 177 -1.29 -12.74 -12.04
N PRO A 178 -1.06 -12.96 -13.35
CA PRO A 178 -1.59 -12.08 -14.38
C PRO A 178 -3.12 -12.00 -14.32
N ILE A 179 -3.66 -10.80 -14.45
CA ILE A 179 -5.11 -10.56 -14.46
C ILE A 179 -5.48 -9.64 -15.64
N THR A 180 -6.61 -9.95 -16.28
CA THR A 180 -7.17 -9.17 -17.37
C THR A 180 -8.62 -8.85 -17.05
N ILE A 181 -9.00 -7.57 -17.18
CA ILE A 181 -10.39 -7.12 -17.03
C ILE A 181 -10.94 -6.80 -18.42
N SER A 182 -11.89 -7.61 -18.91
CA SER A 182 -12.61 -7.35 -20.16
C SER A 182 -13.99 -6.78 -19.84
N SER A 183 -14.09 -5.45 -19.77
CA SER A 183 -15.33 -4.74 -19.46
C SER A 183 -15.33 -3.33 -20.05
N SER A 184 -16.51 -2.82 -20.43
CA SER A 184 -16.71 -1.41 -20.78
C SER A 184 -16.40 -0.47 -19.60
N TYR A 185 -16.45 -0.99 -18.38
CA TYR A 185 -16.12 -0.27 -17.13
C TYR A 185 -14.65 -0.42 -16.73
N SER A 186 -13.78 -0.98 -17.59
CA SER A 186 -12.36 -1.20 -17.25
C SER A 186 -11.62 0.06 -16.76
N GLY A 187 -12.02 1.25 -17.21
CA GLY A 187 -11.51 2.52 -16.72
C GLY A 187 -11.76 2.77 -15.23
N SER A 188 -12.89 2.30 -14.68
CA SER A 188 -13.31 2.48 -13.28
C SER A 188 -13.09 1.23 -12.42
N LEU A 189 -12.47 0.18 -12.97
CA LEU A 189 -12.13 -1.05 -12.25
C LEU A 189 -10.63 -1.15 -11.98
N ALA A 190 -10.27 -1.83 -10.91
CA ALA A 190 -8.92 -2.31 -10.65
C ALA A 190 -8.99 -3.72 -10.05
N ALA A 191 -7.99 -4.56 -10.31
CA ALA A 191 -7.97 -5.90 -9.76
C ALA A 191 -6.55 -6.46 -9.66
N SER A 192 -6.38 -7.39 -8.74
CA SER A 192 -5.19 -8.22 -8.59
C SER A 192 -5.61 -9.64 -8.20
N ALA A 193 -4.74 -10.61 -8.47
CA ALA A 193 -4.96 -11.99 -8.07
C ALA A 193 -3.67 -12.56 -7.50
N ILE A 194 -3.72 -13.07 -6.27
CA ILE A 194 -2.56 -13.67 -5.59
C ILE A 194 -2.87 -15.10 -5.15
N THR A 195 -1.84 -15.96 -5.11
CA THR A 195 -1.88 -17.19 -4.34
C THR A 195 -1.01 -17.03 -3.10
N TRP A 196 -1.57 -17.34 -1.94
CA TRP A 196 -0.84 -17.33 -0.68
C TRP A 196 -1.06 -18.66 0.05
N GLN A 197 -0.13 -19.00 0.95
CA GLN A 197 -0.18 -20.24 1.72
C GLN A 197 -0.48 -19.95 3.19
N ASP A 198 -1.34 -20.76 3.79
CA ASP A 198 -1.62 -20.75 5.22
C ASP A 198 -1.75 -22.16 5.75
N SER A 199 -0.96 -22.50 6.77
CA SER A 199 -1.07 -23.75 7.51
C SER A 199 -1.12 -25.00 6.61
N GLY A 200 -0.34 -24.99 5.53
CA GLY A 200 -0.26 -26.07 4.53
C GLY A 200 -1.32 -26.04 3.42
N ASN A 201 -2.28 -25.11 3.47
CA ASN A 201 -3.27 -24.89 2.43
C ASN A 201 -2.86 -23.74 1.51
N SER A 202 -3.30 -23.79 0.25
CA SER A 202 -3.07 -22.76 -0.76
C SER A 202 -4.39 -22.08 -1.12
N PHE A 203 -4.39 -20.75 -1.19
CA PHE A 203 -5.59 -19.96 -1.42
C PHE A 203 -5.37 -19.00 -2.59
N LEU A 204 -6.26 -19.04 -3.58
CA LEU A 204 -6.37 -17.98 -4.58
C LEU A 204 -7.24 -16.85 -4.01
N LYS A 205 -6.71 -15.63 -3.97
CA LYS A 205 -7.44 -14.42 -3.59
C LYS A 205 -7.48 -13.47 -4.78
N VAL A 206 -8.69 -13.19 -5.26
CA VAL A 206 -8.95 -12.18 -6.30
C VAL A 206 -9.52 -10.95 -5.62
N LYS A 207 -8.88 -9.81 -5.77
CA LYS A 207 -9.32 -8.52 -5.23
C LYS A 207 -9.81 -7.68 -6.38
N ILE A 208 -11.01 -7.13 -6.26
CA ILE A 208 -11.65 -6.33 -7.31
C ILE A 208 -12.17 -5.05 -6.67
N VAL A 209 -11.83 -3.93 -7.28
CA VAL A 209 -12.27 -2.59 -6.87
C VAL A 209 -13.17 -2.05 -7.97
N ASN A 210 -14.37 -1.62 -7.58
CA ASN A 210 -15.22 -0.78 -8.43
C ASN A 210 -15.23 0.64 -7.87
N PHE A 211 -14.57 1.55 -8.58
CA PHE A 211 -14.51 2.97 -8.24
C PHE A 211 -15.61 3.78 -8.95
N GLY A 212 -16.34 3.16 -9.88
CA GLY A 212 -17.45 3.79 -10.59
C GLY A 212 -18.74 3.79 -9.77
N SER A 213 -19.72 4.57 -10.21
CA SER A 213 -21.06 4.63 -9.59
C SER A 213 -21.97 3.48 -10.01
N ASP A 214 -21.68 2.82 -11.12
CA ASP A 214 -22.54 1.79 -11.69
C ASP A 214 -22.24 0.43 -11.08
N THR A 215 -23.30 -0.35 -10.80
CA THR A 215 -23.16 -1.77 -10.46
C THR A 215 -22.62 -2.53 -11.66
N VAL A 216 -21.48 -3.21 -11.48
CA VAL A 216 -20.85 -4.02 -12.53
C VAL A 216 -20.93 -5.50 -12.18
N SER A 217 -21.60 -6.27 -13.05
CA SER A 217 -21.57 -7.74 -12.99
C SER A 217 -20.30 -8.26 -13.66
N LEU A 218 -19.52 -9.07 -12.93
CA LEU A 218 -18.27 -9.65 -13.42
C LEU A 218 -18.32 -11.17 -13.30
N THR A 219 -17.82 -11.84 -14.34
CA THR A 219 -17.57 -13.29 -14.31
C THR A 219 -16.08 -13.51 -14.11
N ILE A 220 -15.70 -14.24 -13.05
CA ILE A 220 -14.31 -14.60 -12.78
C ILE A 220 -14.02 -15.93 -13.48
N SER A 221 -13.03 -15.94 -14.37
CA SER A 221 -12.52 -17.13 -15.04
C SER A 221 -11.05 -17.29 -14.72
N VAL A 222 -10.64 -18.49 -14.32
CA VAL A 222 -9.24 -18.80 -14.00
C VAL A 222 -8.71 -19.80 -15.00
N SER A 223 -7.49 -19.57 -15.49
CA SER A 223 -6.78 -20.48 -16.39
C SER A 223 -5.49 -20.96 -15.74
N GLY A 224 -5.15 -22.24 -15.92
CA GLY A 224 -3.95 -22.89 -15.36
C GLY A 224 -4.09 -23.41 -13.92
N LEU A 225 -5.10 -22.97 -13.17
CA LEU A 225 -5.34 -23.38 -11.78
C LEU A 225 -6.71 -24.06 -11.55
N GLN A 226 -7.46 -24.35 -12.61
CA GLN A 226 -8.85 -24.80 -12.51
C GLN A 226 -9.03 -26.06 -11.66
N ALA A 227 -8.13 -27.03 -11.84
CA ALA A 227 -8.18 -28.30 -11.11
C ALA A 227 -7.85 -28.17 -9.61
N SER A 228 -7.21 -27.07 -9.21
CA SER A 228 -6.78 -26.83 -7.83
C SER A 228 -7.72 -25.90 -7.05
N ILE A 229 -8.71 -25.31 -7.71
CA ILE A 229 -9.64 -24.35 -7.10
C ILE A 229 -10.94 -25.06 -6.72
N ASN A 230 -11.25 -25.06 -5.43
CA ASN A 230 -12.57 -25.42 -4.94
C ASN A 230 -13.52 -24.20 -5.00
N ALA A 231 -14.16 -24.00 -6.16
CA ALA A 231 -15.08 -22.88 -6.37
C ALA A 231 -16.28 -22.92 -5.40
N LEU A 232 -16.76 -24.10 -5.02
CA LEU A 232 -17.90 -24.25 -4.09
C LEU A 232 -17.58 -23.80 -2.66
N GLY A 233 -16.30 -23.83 -2.27
CA GLY A 233 -15.82 -23.34 -0.98
C GLY A 233 -15.37 -21.88 -0.97
N SER A 234 -15.61 -21.13 -2.05
CA SER A 234 -15.17 -19.75 -2.18
C SER A 234 -16.06 -18.79 -1.39
N ASN A 235 -15.43 -17.86 -0.66
CA ASN A 235 -16.12 -16.80 0.08
C ASN A 235 -15.81 -15.44 -0.54
N ALA A 236 -16.76 -14.51 -0.43
CA ALA A 236 -16.58 -13.11 -0.80
C ALA A 236 -16.73 -12.23 0.45
N THR A 237 -15.79 -11.31 0.64
CA THR A 237 -15.87 -10.25 1.65
C THR A 237 -15.96 -8.92 0.91
N VAL A 238 -16.95 -8.10 1.28
CA VAL A 238 -17.26 -6.85 0.56
C VAL A 238 -17.18 -5.69 1.55
N LEU A 239 -16.38 -4.67 1.23
CA LEU A 239 -16.39 -3.37 1.87
C LEU A 239 -17.17 -2.41 0.96
N THR A 240 -18.32 -1.91 1.42
CA THR A 240 -19.21 -1.05 0.63
C THR A 240 -20.12 -0.23 1.55
N SER A 241 -20.74 0.81 1.00
CA SER A 241 -21.82 1.59 1.62
C SER A 241 -22.71 2.20 0.54
N SER A 242 -23.87 2.73 0.93
CA SER A 242 -24.78 3.41 0.01
C SER A 242 -24.26 4.78 -0.45
N ASN A 243 -23.36 5.41 0.32
CA ASN A 243 -22.71 6.66 -0.05
C ASN A 243 -21.18 6.53 0.05
N VAL A 244 -20.48 6.93 -1.01
CA VAL A 244 -19.01 6.88 -1.08
C VAL A 244 -18.34 7.81 -0.06
N LYS A 245 -19.05 8.80 0.48
CA LYS A 245 -18.55 9.68 1.53
C LYS A 245 -18.83 9.15 2.94
N ASP A 246 -19.36 7.94 3.09
CA ASP A 246 -19.58 7.36 4.42
C ASP A 246 -18.27 7.06 5.14
N GLU A 247 -18.29 7.30 6.45
CA GLU A 247 -17.17 7.19 7.38
C GLU A 247 -17.62 6.41 8.63
N ASN A 248 -16.67 5.82 9.34
CA ASN A 248 -16.93 5.22 10.64
C ASN A 248 -16.78 6.26 11.76
N SER A 249 -17.44 6.02 12.88
CA SER A 249 -17.30 6.83 14.10
C SER A 249 -17.37 5.93 15.34
N PHE A 250 -17.31 6.51 16.53
CA PHE A 250 -17.57 5.74 17.76
C PHE A 250 -19.01 5.23 17.89
N SER A 251 -19.93 5.71 17.04
CA SER A 251 -21.35 5.35 17.11
C SER A 251 -21.81 4.36 16.05
N ASN A 252 -20.98 4.04 15.05
CA ASN A 252 -21.31 3.18 13.90
C ASN A 252 -20.11 2.42 13.36
#